data_AF-A0A4W6ELA1-F1
#
_entry.id   AF-A0A4W6ELA1-F1
#
_cell.length_a   1.000
_cell.length_b   1.000
_cell.length_c   1.000
_cell.angle_alpha   90.00
_cell.angle_beta   90.00
_cell.angle_gamma   90.00
#
_symmetry.space_group_name_H-M   'P 1'
#
loop_
_entity.id
_entity.type
_entity.pdbx_description
1 polymer ?
#
loop_
_entity_poly.entity_id
_entity_poly.type
_entity_poly.pdbx_seq_one_letter_code
_entity_poly.pdbx_strand_id
1 'polypeptide(L)'
;MERKHMSAFALYQTLSIDEPPPVKKPPPQVPAKKKKKKENGVAANKVNTVKAQMKAERKKMRKKLLKSAQMEESLKGKTEKQQQQECVNGDDGEALDALLADLARVNNSRDRASQLFQWLINPVPAKAFFRETWEKKPILVQRKNPDYYKGLFSTAEFDRILREEDVQYGVNLDVTSYTNGKRRTHNPPGRALPFTVWDFYGSGCSLRLLNPQAFSSTVWNVLSILQEQFGSMAGANIYLTPPGTQGFAPHYDDIEAFVVQLEGKKHWRVYNPRTDDEVLPVLSSPNFNQADIGRPILEVVLEAGDLLYFPRGFIHQGDCLPDAHSLHITISSYQKNSWGDLLQKVVPAALEIAMEEDVEFRQGLPVDYLTYMGVQNSDKDDPRRTKFFSRIESLIRKLKNYAPVDAAVDQKAREYLHDCLPPVLTAEELASSVQGAPARWECGQVVDVGTRINTQTQVRLLRAGCARLCSDGEAVHLCYTTDNSRVYHKEEPKSFEIKPEHTDAIEFLIHSYPKFVTVGSFPCDSAEDRVALAELLFERGIIHTAEPL
;
A
#
# COMPACT_ATOMS: atom_id res chain seq x y z
N MET A 1 -23.01 -15.21 41.81
CA MET A 1 -22.75 -16.21 40.74
C MET A 1 -22.74 -15.47 39.42
N GLU A 2 -21.55 -15.05 39.01
CA GLU A 2 -21.28 -14.44 37.71
C GLU A 2 -21.53 -15.47 36.61
N ARG A 3 -22.31 -15.11 35.59
CA ARG A 3 -22.30 -15.81 34.31
C ARG A 3 -21.47 -14.98 33.34
N LYS A 4 -20.25 -15.43 33.09
CA LYS A 4 -19.38 -14.93 32.03
C LYS A 4 -20.11 -15.09 30.69
N HIS A 5 -20.51 -13.98 30.08
CA HIS A 5 -20.85 -13.93 28.67
C HIS A 5 -19.55 -14.04 27.87
N MET A 6 -19.40 -15.11 27.10
CA MET A 6 -18.41 -15.14 26.03
C MET A 6 -18.99 -14.39 24.83
N SER A 7 -18.28 -13.35 24.41
CA SER A 7 -18.55 -12.57 23.20
C SER A 7 -18.32 -13.42 21.94
N ALA A 8 -19.07 -13.12 20.87
CA ALA A 8 -18.94 -13.70 19.54
C ALA A 8 -17.53 -13.52 18.91
N PHE A 9 -16.67 -12.72 19.53
CA PHE A 9 -15.24 -12.60 19.22
C PHE A 9 -14.46 -13.93 19.35
N ALA A 10 -14.90 -14.85 20.22
CA ALA A 10 -14.22 -16.12 20.46
C ALA A 10 -14.35 -17.15 19.32
N LEU A 11 -15.27 -16.93 18.35
CA LEU A 11 -15.44 -17.80 17.18
C LEU A 11 -14.51 -17.39 16.00
N TYR A 12 -13.99 -16.17 15.99
CA TYR A 12 -13.09 -15.68 14.93
C TYR A 12 -11.60 -16.00 15.16
N GLN A 13 -11.21 -16.51 16.33
CA GLN A 13 -9.84 -16.94 16.62
C GLN A 13 -9.42 -18.28 15.96
N THR A 14 -10.24 -18.85 15.07
CA THR A 14 -9.88 -20.06 14.29
C THR A 14 -9.43 -19.75 12.85
N LEU A 15 -9.38 -18.47 12.47
CA LEU A 15 -8.75 -17.99 11.24
C LEU A 15 -7.40 -17.37 11.63
N SER A 16 -6.41 -18.24 11.78
CA SER A 16 -5.08 -17.99 12.32
C SER A 16 -4.34 -16.82 11.67
N ILE A 17 -3.64 -16.04 12.50
CA ILE A 17 -2.46 -15.25 12.13
C ILE A 17 -1.21 -16.05 12.57
N ASP A 18 -0.22 -16.06 11.67
CA ASP A 18 1.21 -16.40 11.82
C ASP A 18 1.67 -17.79 12.27
N GLU A 19 2.03 -18.62 11.29
CA GLU A 19 3.30 -19.39 11.25
C GLU A 19 3.57 -19.89 9.80
N PRO A 20 4.83 -19.90 9.31
CA PRO A 20 5.13 -20.43 7.97
C PRO A 20 4.89 -21.95 7.93
N PRO A 21 4.36 -22.50 6.83
CA PRO A 21 3.96 -23.91 6.79
C PRO A 21 5.18 -24.85 6.88
N PRO A 22 5.09 -25.96 7.63
CA PRO A 22 6.16 -26.94 7.67
C PRO A 22 6.29 -27.66 6.32
N VAL A 23 7.55 -27.86 5.90
CA VAL A 23 7.93 -28.56 4.66
C VAL A 23 7.35 -29.99 4.66
N LYS A 24 6.32 -30.25 3.85
CA LYS A 24 5.80 -31.60 3.62
C LYS A 24 6.56 -32.29 2.49
N LYS A 25 7.17 -33.44 2.83
CA LYS A 25 7.82 -34.39 1.91
C LYS A 25 6.82 -34.94 0.87
N PRO A 26 7.27 -35.26 -0.35
CA PRO A 26 6.39 -35.78 -1.41
C PRO A 26 5.90 -37.20 -1.09
N PRO A 27 4.64 -37.54 -1.41
CA PRO A 27 4.12 -38.89 -1.22
C PRO A 27 4.67 -39.87 -2.28
N PRO A 28 4.81 -41.16 -1.93
CA PRO A 28 5.42 -42.18 -2.78
C PRO A 28 4.52 -42.61 -3.95
N GLN A 29 5.14 -42.82 -5.12
CA GLN A 29 4.53 -43.43 -6.30
C GLN A 29 4.57 -44.96 -6.22
N VAL A 30 3.45 -45.65 -6.49
CA VAL A 30 3.43 -47.04 -7.00
C VAL A 30 2.08 -47.33 -7.72
N PRO A 31 1.98 -48.33 -8.62
CA PRO A 31 1.74 -48.09 -10.04
C PRO A 31 0.45 -48.74 -10.60
N ALA A 32 0.13 -48.41 -11.85
CA ALA A 32 -1.01 -48.88 -12.62
C ALA A 32 -1.05 -50.41 -12.85
N LYS A 33 -2.25 -51.01 -12.81
CA LYS A 33 -2.57 -52.29 -13.47
C LYS A 33 -3.94 -52.29 -14.17
N LYS A 34 -3.96 -53.00 -15.31
CA LYS A 34 -4.96 -53.07 -16.37
C LYS A 34 -6.07 -54.12 -16.15
N LYS A 35 -7.26 -53.82 -16.70
CA LYS A 35 -8.25 -54.66 -17.45
C LYS A 35 -8.67 -56.06 -16.94
N LYS A 36 -10.00 -56.28 -16.83
CA LYS A 36 -10.90 -57.08 -17.73
C LYS A 36 -12.31 -57.16 -17.10
N LYS A 37 -13.41 -56.77 -17.79
CA LYS A 37 -14.33 -57.57 -18.65
C LYS A 37 -14.97 -58.74 -17.87
N LYS A 38 -16.30 -58.91 -17.74
CA LYS A 38 -17.35 -59.08 -18.78
C LYS A 38 -18.75 -59.15 -18.10
N GLU A 39 -19.80 -58.55 -18.71
CA GLU A 39 -21.04 -59.20 -19.27
C GLU A 39 -22.05 -59.70 -18.21
N ASN A 40 -23.39 -59.60 -18.28
CA ASN A 40 -24.48 -59.23 -19.21
C ASN A 40 -25.73 -58.98 -18.30
N GLY A 41 -26.88 -58.39 -18.67
CA GLY A 41 -27.50 -58.00 -19.92
C GLY A 41 -28.79 -57.19 -19.64
N VAL A 42 -29.19 -56.29 -20.58
CA VAL A 42 -30.45 -56.29 -21.39
C VAL A 42 -31.72 -55.95 -20.57
N ALA A 43 -32.57 -54.94 -20.83
CA ALA A 43 -33.03 -54.27 -22.06
C ALA A 43 -33.50 -52.80 -21.80
N ALA A 44 -33.20 -51.86 -22.71
CA ALA A 44 -34.11 -51.07 -23.60
C ALA A 44 -35.31 -50.36 -22.92
N ASN A 45 -35.60 -49.05 -23.05
CA ASN A 45 -35.68 -48.23 -24.27
C ASN A 45 -35.87 -46.71 -23.95
N LYS A 46 -35.35 -45.81 -24.83
CA LYS A 46 -35.62 -44.35 -25.05
C LYS A 46 -35.23 -43.37 -23.91
N VAL A 47 -34.25 -42.46 -23.94
CA VAL A 47 -33.50 -41.65 -24.94
C VAL A 47 -34.30 -40.54 -25.66
N ASN A 48 -33.81 -39.31 -25.41
CA ASN A 48 -33.93 -38.02 -26.13
C ASN A 48 -35.16 -37.14 -25.88
N THR A 49 -34.99 -36.06 -25.11
CA THR A 49 -34.85 -34.66 -25.62
C THR A 49 -34.94 -33.64 -24.47
N VAL A 50 -33.80 -33.19 -23.91
CA VAL A 50 -33.67 -31.83 -23.29
C VAL A 50 -32.19 -31.39 -23.28
N LYS A 51 -31.22 -32.31 -23.10
CA LYS A 51 -29.78 -31.95 -23.01
C LYS A 51 -29.10 -31.53 -24.33
N ALA A 52 -29.82 -31.50 -25.46
CA ALA A 52 -29.28 -31.09 -26.76
C ALA A 52 -29.48 -29.59 -27.09
N GLN A 53 -30.38 -28.88 -26.40
CA GLN A 53 -30.67 -27.47 -26.71
C GLN A 53 -29.67 -26.47 -26.08
N MET A 54 -29.14 -26.73 -24.89
CA MET A 54 -28.20 -25.78 -24.25
C MET A 54 -26.77 -25.82 -24.80
N LYS A 55 -26.36 -26.91 -25.47
CA LYS A 55 -25.01 -27.03 -26.06
C LYS A 55 -24.92 -26.42 -27.47
N ALA A 56 -26.04 -26.23 -28.15
CA ALA A 56 -26.12 -25.63 -29.49
C ALA A 56 -26.11 -24.09 -29.46
N GLU A 57 -26.66 -23.45 -28.43
CA GLU A 57 -26.69 -21.98 -28.34
C GLU A 57 -25.35 -21.38 -27.91
N ARG A 58 -24.64 -22.01 -26.96
CA ARG A 58 -23.27 -21.60 -26.58
C ARG A 58 -22.26 -21.73 -27.73
N LYS A 59 -22.50 -22.65 -28.69
CA LYS A 59 -21.66 -22.82 -29.89
C LYS A 59 -22.02 -21.83 -31.02
N LYS A 60 -23.25 -21.29 -31.03
CA LYS A 60 -23.70 -20.26 -31.98
C LYS A 60 -23.25 -18.84 -31.59
N MET A 61 -23.20 -18.51 -30.30
CA MET A 61 -22.66 -17.21 -29.84
C MET A 61 -21.14 -17.09 -30.08
N ARG A 62 -20.39 -18.16 -29.79
CA ARG A 62 -18.92 -18.19 -29.98
C ARG A 62 -18.51 -18.04 -31.45
N LYS A 63 -19.33 -18.52 -32.39
CA LYS A 63 -19.08 -18.42 -33.84
C LYS A 63 -19.53 -17.07 -34.46
N LYS A 64 -20.33 -16.27 -33.74
CA LYS A 64 -20.79 -14.94 -34.16
C LYS A 64 -19.80 -13.84 -33.76
N LEU A 65 -19.14 -13.99 -32.60
CA LEU A 65 -18.01 -13.14 -32.17
C LEU A 65 -16.74 -13.34 -33.02
N LEU A 66 -16.51 -14.55 -33.54
CA LEU A 66 -15.38 -14.86 -34.44
C LEU A 66 -15.55 -14.35 -35.88
N LYS A 67 -16.78 -13.97 -36.31
CA LYS A 67 -17.05 -13.44 -37.65
C LYS A 67 -17.13 -11.92 -37.70
N SER A 68 -17.47 -11.24 -36.61
CA SER A 68 -17.31 -9.79 -36.49
C SER A 68 -15.84 -9.39 -36.39
N ALA A 69 -15.00 -10.24 -35.78
CA ALA A 69 -13.55 -10.05 -35.72
C ALA A 69 -12.81 -10.24 -37.06
N GLN A 70 -13.46 -10.83 -38.07
CA GLN A 70 -12.84 -11.13 -39.38
C GLN A 70 -13.29 -10.21 -40.53
N MET A 71 -14.20 -9.26 -40.29
CA MET A 71 -14.70 -8.38 -41.37
C MET A 71 -14.10 -6.97 -41.37
N GLU A 72 -13.59 -6.47 -40.25
CA GLU A 72 -12.90 -5.16 -40.19
C GLU A 72 -11.36 -5.25 -40.31
N GLU A 73 -10.84 -6.44 -40.65
CA GLU A 73 -9.46 -6.64 -41.11
C GLU A 73 -9.30 -6.37 -42.63
N SER A 74 -10.34 -5.86 -43.31
CA SER A 74 -10.38 -5.71 -44.77
C SER A 74 -10.59 -4.29 -45.31
N LEU A 75 -10.61 -3.26 -44.44
CA LEU A 75 -10.38 -1.87 -44.85
C LEU A 75 -8.91 -1.49 -44.60
N LYS A 76 -8.02 -2.17 -45.33
CA LYS A 76 -6.64 -1.74 -45.51
C LYS A 76 -6.62 -0.48 -46.38
N GLY A 77 -6.42 0.66 -45.72
CA GLY A 77 -6.14 1.93 -46.37
C GLY A 77 -5.69 2.96 -45.35
N LYS A 78 -4.37 3.07 -45.18
CA LYS A 78 -3.61 4.12 -44.45
C LYS A 78 -3.15 3.79 -43.02
N THR A 79 -1.86 3.46 -42.98
CA THR A 79 -0.85 3.78 -41.95
C THR A 79 -0.82 2.94 -40.67
N GLU A 80 0.30 2.23 -40.53
CA GLU A 80 0.78 1.54 -39.33
C GLU A 80 0.69 2.44 -38.10
N LYS A 81 -0.03 2.01 -37.06
CA LYS A 81 0.06 2.57 -35.71
C LYS A 81 0.77 1.56 -34.82
N GLN A 82 2.03 1.85 -34.52
CA GLN A 82 2.74 1.34 -33.34
C GLN A 82 1.85 1.58 -32.10
N GLN A 83 1.65 0.55 -31.27
CA GLN A 83 1.13 0.75 -29.92
C GLN A 83 2.16 1.60 -29.16
N GLN A 84 1.72 2.77 -28.69
CA GLN A 84 2.56 3.83 -28.17
C GLN A 84 3.23 3.42 -26.85
N GLN A 85 4.51 3.05 -26.97
CA GLN A 85 5.52 3.16 -25.93
C GLN A 85 5.65 4.65 -25.54
N GLU A 86 5.24 5.00 -24.33
CA GLU A 86 5.43 6.37 -23.80
C GLU A 86 6.81 6.45 -23.15
N CYS A 87 7.85 6.49 -23.98
CA CYS A 87 9.19 6.86 -23.57
C CYS A 87 9.27 8.39 -23.56
N VAL A 88 9.50 8.95 -22.38
CA VAL A 88 9.65 10.40 -22.21
C VAL A 88 11.11 10.69 -21.88
N ASN A 89 11.75 11.53 -22.70
CA ASN A 89 13.09 12.06 -22.40
C ASN A 89 12.95 13.13 -21.31
N GLY A 90 13.66 12.98 -20.20
CA GLY A 90 13.72 13.98 -19.13
C GLY A 90 14.60 15.17 -19.51
N ASP A 91 14.24 16.35 -19.00
CA ASP A 91 15.09 17.55 -18.94
C ASP A 91 16.06 17.44 -17.75
N ASP A 92 17.09 18.29 -17.72
CA ASP A 92 18.06 18.45 -16.62
C ASP A 92 17.34 19.01 -15.37
N GLY A 93 16.53 18.17 -14.71
CA GLY A 93 15.80 18.56 -13.51
C GLY A 93 16.74 18.82 -12.34
N GLU A 94 16.23 19.62 -11.41
CA GLU A 94 16.93 20.04 -10.19
C GLU A 94 17.45 18.83 -9.39
N ALA A 95 18.65 18.96 -8.81
CA ALA A 95 19.22 17.93 -7.93
C ALA A 95 18.39 17.77 -6.65
N LEU A 96 18.32 16.55 -6.10
CA LEU A 96 17.47 16.24 -4.96
C LEU A 96 17.76 17.10 -3.72
N ASP A 97 19.03 17.41 -3.44
CA ASP A 97 19.43 18.23 -2.30
C ASP A 97 18.93 19.67 -2.41
N ALA A 98 19.06 20.28 -3.59
CA ALA A 98 18.51 21.60 -3.90
C ALA A 98 16.97 21.59 -3.77
N LEU A 99 16.31 20.59 -4.35
CA LEU A 99 14.86 20.42 -4.23
C LEU A 99 14.43 20.31 -2.77
N LEU A 100 15.05 19.43 -1.97
CA LEU A 100 14.68 19.24 -0.57
C LEU A 100 14.90 20.54 0.25
N ALA A 101 15.93 21.32 -0.07
CA ALA A 101 16.16 22.63 0.55
C ALA A 101 15.08 23.64 0.18
N ASP A 102 14.59 23.64 -1.07
CA ASP A 102 13.50 24.49 -1.50
C ASP A 102 12.15 24.05 -0.94
N LEU A 103 11.87 22.75 -0.89
CA LEU A 103 10.68 22.18 -0.24
C LEU A 103 10.62 22.53 1.25
N ALA A 104 11.78 22.65 1.93
CA ALA A 104 11.83 23.09 3.31
C ALA A 104 11.28 24.52 3.51
N ARG A 105 11.30 25.37 2.48
CA ARG A 105 10.77 26.75 2.49
C ARG A 105 9.28 26.84 2.13
N VAL A 106 8.67 25.75 1.65
CA VAL A 106 7.27 25.74 1.25
C VAL A 106 6.39 25.53 2.48
N ASN A 107 5.56 26.49 2.89
CA ASN A 107 4.83 26.38 4.15
C ASN A 107 3.77 25.25 4.19
N ASN A 108 3.15 24.94 3.06
CA ASN A 108 2.10 23.93 2.94
C ASN A 108 2.69 22.55 2.61
N SER A 109 2.51 21.56 3.48
CA SER A 109 3.03 20.21 3.31
C SER A 109 2.40 19.45 2.14
N ARG A 110 1.13 19.73 1.82
CA ARG A 110 0.48 19.17 0.63
C ARG A 110 1.14 19.68 -0.65
N ASP A 111 1.53 20.96 -0.66
CA ASP A 111 2.25 21.54 -1.79
C ASP A 111 3.67 20.95 -1.89
N ARG A 112 4.34 20.67 -0.75
CA ARG A 112 5.62 19.94 -0.74
C ARG A 112 5.47 18.56 -1.37
N ALA A 113 4.45 17.82 -0.96
CA ALA A 113 4.15 16.48 -1.47
C ALA A 113 3.88 16.48 -2.98
N SER A 114 3.07 17.43 -3.45
CA SER A 114 2.78 17.62 -4.87
C SER A 114 4.02 17.99 -5.67
N GLN A 115 4.89 18.88 -5.17
CA GLN A 115 6.13 19.28 -5.83
C GLN A 115 7.15 18.15 -5.89
N LEU A 116 7.37 17.43 -4.78
CA LEU A 116 8.28 16.28 -4.75
C LEU A 116 7.80 15.16 -5.68
N PHE A 117 6.50 14.87 -5.68
CA PHE A 117 5.95 13.87 -6.59
C PHE A 117 6.10 14.30 -8.06
N GLN A 118 5.81 15.57 -8.38
CA GLN A 118 6.01 16.09 -9.73
C GLN A 118 7.48 16.03 -10.16
N TRP A 119 8.43 16.30 -9.27
CA TRP A 119 9.85 16.09 -9.52
C TRP A 119 10.16 14.61 -9.76
N LEU A 120 9.62 13.69 -8.95
CA LEU A 120 9.89 12.26 -9.08
C LEU A 120 9.55 11.71 -10.47
N ILE A 121 8.45 12.17 -11.07
CA ILE A 121 7.94 11.70 -12.38
C ILE A 121 8.22 12.67 -13.54
N ASN A 122 8.96 13.76 -13.32
CA ASN A 122 9.26 14.76 -14.35
C ASN A 122 9.85 14.09 -15.60
N PRO A 123 9.35 14.39 -16.82
CA PRO A 123 8.46 15.50 -17.18
C PRO A 123 6.99 15.10 -17.37
N VAL A 124 6.57 13.94 -16.85
CA VAL A 124 5.16 13.53 -16.89
C VAL A 124 4.35 14.43 -15.95
N PRO A 125 3.31 15.14 -16.42
CA PRO A 125 2.48 15.95 -15.54
C PRO A 125 1.69 15.07 -14.56
N ALA A 126 1.74 15.36 -13.26
CA ALA A 126 1.10 14.56 -12.22
C ALA A 126 -0.41 14.36 -12.46
N LYS A 127 -1.11 15.39 -12.94
CA LYS A 127 -2.53 15.29 -13.30
C LYS A 127 -2.79 14.30 -14.44
N ALA A 128 -1.89 14.21 -15.42
CA ALA A 128 -1.99 13.25 -16.51
C ALA A 128 -1.65 11.84 -16.01
N PHE A 129 -0.59 11.71 -15.19
CA PHE A 129 -0.20 10.46 -14.56
C PHE A 129 -1.37 9.80 -13.80
N PHE A 130 -1.98 10.50 -12.84
CA PHE A 130 -3.09 9.94 -12.07
C PHE A 130 -4.34 9.63 -12.90
N ARG A 131 -4.60 10.40 -13.96
CA ARG A 131 -5.77 10.18 -14.82
C ARG A 131 -5.58 9.01 -15.78
N GLU A 132 -4.39 8.85 -16.35
CA GLU A 132 -4.17 8.00 -17.54
C GLU A 132 -3.23 6.83 -17.31
N THR A 133 -2.41 6.88 -16.25
CA THR A 133 -1.32 5.93 -16.00
C THR A 133 -1.52 5.14 -14.71
N TRP A 134 -1.81 5.83 -13.60
CA TRP A 134 -2.01 5.22 -12.29
C TRP A 134 -3.02 4.07 -12.32
N GLU A 135 -2.62 2.92 -11.78
CA GLU A 135 -3.37 1.66 -11.76
C GLU A 135 -3.75 1.10 -13.15
N LYS A 136 -3.13 1.57 -14.24
CA LYS A 136 -3.52 1.22 -15.62
C LYS A 136 -2.40 0.66 -16.47
N LYS A 137 -1.26 1.36 -16.54
CA LYS A 137 -0.16 1.01 -17.44
C LYS A 137 1.19 1.41 -16.86
N PRO A 138 2.28 0.71 -17.25
CA PRO A 138 3.62 1.11 -16.88
C PRO A 138 4.03 2.40 -17.61
N ILE A 139 4.96 3.15 -17.03
CA ILE A 139 5.67 4.25 -17.71
C ILE A 139 7.17 4.16 -17.44
N LEU A 140 7.94 4.62 -18.42
CA LEU A 140 9.39 4.74 -18.35
C LEU A 140 9.78 6.19 -18.61
N VAL A 141 10.54 6.76 -17.68
CA VAL A 141 11.15 8.08 -17.83
C VAL A 141 12.66 7.89 -17.92
N GLN A 142 13.22 8.19 -19.09
CA GLN A 142 14.66 8.10 -19.32
C GLN A 142 15.27 9.50 -19.26
N ARG A 143 16.13 9.74 -18.26
CA ARG A 143 16.61 11.11 -17.99
C ARG A 143 17.95 11.43 -18.62
N LYS A 144 18.79 10.42 -18.84
CA LYS A 144 20.19 10.64 -19.26
C LYS A 144 20.96 11.57 -18.32
N ASN A 145 20.51 11.70 -17.08
CA ASN A 145 21.13 12.48 -16.01
C ASN A 145 21.41 11.53 -14.83
N PRO A 146 22.64 10.99 -14.73
CA PRO A 146 22.99 10.04 -13.68
C PRO A 146 22.96 10.64 -12.27
N ASP A 147 23.06 11.96 -12.16
CA ASP A 147 23.08 12.67 -10.88
C ASP A 147 21.68 13.07 -10.38
N TYR A 148 20.61 12.79 -11.14
CA TYR A 148 19.24 13.20 -10.79
C TYR A 148 18.81 12.76 -9.37
N TYR A 149 19.15 11.52 -9.00
CA TYR A 149 18.83 10.95 -7.68
C TYR A 149 20.00 11.00 -6.69
N LYS A 150 21.07 11.75 -7.00
CA LYS A 150 22.23 11.86 -6.13
C LYS A 150 21.82 12.39 -4.77
N GLY A 151 22.31 11.73 -3.72
CA GLY A 151 21.97 12.04 -2.33
C GLY A 151 20.76 11.28 -1.78
N LEU A 152 19.96 10.59 -2.61
CA LEU A 152 18.83 9.79 -2.12
C LEU A 152 19.30 8.57 -1.32
N PHE A 153 20.16 7.75 -1.92
CA PHE A 153 20.79 6.59 -1.30
C PHE A 153 21.97 6.14 -2.17
N SER A 154 22.96 5.45 -1.59
CA SER A 154 24.14 4.96 -2.32
C SER A 154 24.67 3.64 -1.76
N THR A 155 25.54 2.96 -2.52
CA THR A 155 26.25 1.76 -2.04
C THR A 155 27.19 2.11 -0.87
N ALA A 156 27.74 3.32 -0.83
CA ALA A 156 28.54 3.79 0.30
C ALA A 156 27.70 3.92 1.58
N GLU A 157 26.48 4.46 1.46
CA GLU A 157 25.53 4.50 2.58
C GLU A 157 25.07 3.10 2.99
N PHE A 158 24.90 2.18 2.03
CA PHE A 158 24.64 0.77 2.31
C PHE A 158 25.74 0.15 3.18
N ASP A 159 27.02 0.31 2.82
CA ASP A 159 28.15 -0.19 3.63
C ASP A 159 28.19 0.44 5.02
N ARG A 160 27.98 1.76 5.10
CA ARG A 160 27.91 2.49 6.38
C ARG A 160 26.84 1.88 7.28
N ILE A 161 25.64 1.65 6.77
CA ILE A 161 24.53 1.07 7.52
C ILE A 161 24.88 -0.33 8.05
N LEU A 162 25.46 -1.20 7.22
CA LEU A 162 25.88 -2.54 7.68
C LEU A 162 26.92 -2.48 8.81
N ARG A 163 27.79 -1.47 8.79
CA ARG A 163 28.90 -1.31 9.74
C ARG A 163 28.45 -0.71 11.06
N GLU A 164 27.66 0.35 10.99
CA GLU A 164 27.32 1.21 12.13
C GLU A 164 25.99 0.82 12.78
N GLU A 165 25.03 0.30 12.02
CA GLU A 165 23.69 0.00 12.51
C GLU A 165 23.51 -1.48 12.86
N ASP A 166 22.46 -1.79 13.64
CA ASP A 166 22.09 -3.16 13.97
C ASP A 166 21.17 -3.77 12.89
N VAL A 167 21.76 -4.10 11.73
CA VAL A 167 21.05 -4.73 10.61
C VAL A 167 20.92 -6.24 10.84
N GLN A 168 19.70 -6.77 10.85
CA GLN A 168 19.45 -8.20 11.07
C GLN A 168 18.98 -8.90 9.78
N TYR A 169 19.49 -10.11 9.51
CA TYR A 169 19.03 -10.92 8.39
C TYR A 169 17.56 -11.33 8.56
N GLY A 170 16.78 -11.24 7.48
CA GLY A 170 15.34 -11.57 7.47
C GLY A 170 14.44 -10.52 8.13
N VAL A 171 14.99 -9.58 8.90
CA VAL A 171 14.25 -8.44 9.47
C VAL A 171 14.51 -7.18 8.65
N ASN A 172 15.78 -6.89 8.37
CA ASN A 172 16.20 -5.71 7.61
C ASN A 172 16.84 -6.07 6.28
N LEU A 173 17.60 -7.17 6.22
CA LEU A 173 18.37 -7.54 5.04
C LEU A 173 18.07 -8.97 4.57
N ASP A 174 17.80 -9.11 3.27
CA ASP A 174 17.77 -10.40 2.60
C ASP A 174 18.92 -10.56 1.60
N VAL A 175 19.43 -11.78 1.50
CA VAL A 175 20.38 -12.23 0.50
C VAL A 175 19.69 -13.22 -0.43
N THR A 176 19.65 -12.91 -1.72
CA THR A 176 18.89 -13.69 -2.70
C THR A 176 19.68 -14.00 -3.96
N SER A 177 19.31 -15.08 -4.65
CA SER A 177 19.84 -15.40 -5.97
C SER A 177 18.76 -16.08 -6.82
N TYR A 178 18.77 -15.83 -8.13
CA TYR A 178 17.96 -16.54 -9.11
C TYR A 178 18.86 -17.13 -10.19
N THR A 179 19.02 -18.44 -10.16
CA THR A 179 19.90 -19.18 -11.08
C THR A 179 19.17 -20.42 -11.57
N ASN A 180 19.28 -20.74 -12.86
CA ASN A 180 18.66 -21.93 -13.47
C ASN A 180 17.15 -22.04 -13.16
N GLY A 181 16.43 -20.92 -13.24
CA GLY A 181 15.00 -20.88 -13.00
C GLY A 181 14.57 -20.98 -11.53
N LYS A 182 15.51 -21.00 -10.57
CA LYS A 182 15.20 -21.19 -9.14
C LYS A 182 15.69 -20.03 -8.28
N ARG A 183 14.75 -19.41 -7.57
CA ARG A 183 15.03 -18.38 -6.55
C ARG A 183 15.42 -19.03 -5.21
N ARG A 184 16.43 -18.49 -4.54
CA ARG A 184 16.93 -18.95 -3.22
C ARG A 184 17.10 -17.76 -2.26
N THR A 185 16.86 -17.99 -0.96
CA THR A 185 17.28 -17.10 0.14
C THR A 185 18.52 -17.72 0.78
N HIS A 186 19.51 -16.89 1.11
CA HIS A 186 20.76 -17.33 1.75
C HIS A 186 21.00 -16.73 3.13
N ASN A 187 19.97 -16.09 3.72
CA ASN A 187 20.02 -15.45 5.03
C ASN A 187 20.57 -16.38 6.12
N PRO A 188 21.75 -16.08 6.69
CA PRO A 188 22.16 -16.63 7.97
C PRO A 188 21.24 -16.12 9.10
N PRO A 189 21.24 -16.77 10.28
CA PRO A 189 20.64 -16.18 11.47
C PRO A 189 21.49 -15.01 12.00
N GLY A 190 20.85 -13.99 12.59
CA GLY A 190 21.51 -12.92 13.35
C GLY A 190 21.94 -11.71 12.51
N ARG A 191 22.95 -10.98 13.02
CA ARG A 191 23.39 -9.68 12.49
C ARG A 191 24.07 -9.80 11.13
N ALA A 192 23.70 -8.93 10.21
CA ALA A 192 24.26 -8.80 8.87
C ALA A 192 25.49 -7.88 8.88
N LEU A 193 26.67 -8.45 9.09
CA LEU A 193 27.94 -7.71 9.11
C LEU A 193 28.54 -7.58 7.69
N PRO A 194 29.26 -6.48 7.39
CA PRO A 194 29.84 -6.23 6.07
C PRO A 194 30.68 -7.40 5.53
N PHE A 195 31.49 -8.03 6.39
CA PHE A 195 32.37 -9.14 6.00
C PHE A 195 31.60 -10.27 5.29
N THR A 196 30.50 -10.73 5.89
CA THR A 196 29.68 -11.82 5.34
C THR A 196 28.78 -11.35 4.22
N VAL A 197 28.20 -10.15 4.35
CA VAL A 197 27.30 -9.59 3.34
C VAL A 197 28.02 -9.36 2.01
N TRP A 198 29.24 -8.82 2.04
CA TRP A 198 30.02 -8.59 0.84
C TRP A 198 30.58 -9.87 0.22
N ASP A 199 30.84 -10.92 1.02
CA ASP A 199 31.17 -12.25 0.50
C ASP A 199 30.01 -12.87 -0.30
N PHE A 200 28.77 -12.74 0.20
CA PHE A 200 27.58 -13.15 -0.56
C PHE A 200 27.43 -12.37 -1.86
N TYR A 201 27.63 -11.05 -1.81
CA TYR A 201 27.57 -10.20 -3.00
C TYR A 201 28.63 -10.59 -4.04
N GLY A 202 29.89 -10.79 -3.61
CA GLY A 202 30.99 -11.26 -4.46
C GLY A 202 30.73 -12.66 -5.05
N SER A 203 29.94 -13.48 -4.35
CA SER A 203 29.48 -14.80 -4.81
C SER A 203 28.25 -14.76 -5.73
N GLY A 204 27.83 -13.56 -6.17
CA GLY A 204 26.75 -13.38 -7.14
C GLY A 204 25.34 -13.26 -6.54
N CYS A 205 25.20 -13.04 -5.23
CA CYS A 205 23.90 -12.81 -4.61
C CYS A 205 23.50 -11.32 -4.66
N SER A 206 22.21 -11.07 -4.88
CA SER A 206 21.61 -9.76 -4.63
C SER A 206 21.36 -9.54 -3.15
N LEU A 207 21.47 -8.28 -2.72
CA LEU A 207 21.15 -7.80 -1.38
C LEU A 207 19.88 -6.94 -1.44
N ARG A 208 18.94 -7.18 -0.54
CA ARG A 208 17.70 -6.40 -0.41
C ARG A 208 17.58 -5.83 1.01
N LEU A 209 17.63 -4.50 1.14
CA LEU A 209 17.33 -3.80 2.40
C LEU A 209 15.84 -3.46 2.45
N LEU A 210 15.14 -3.96 3.46
CA LEU A 210 13.68 -3.99 3.56
C LEU A 210 13.05 -2.68 4.06
N ASN A 211 13.79 -1.90 4.85
CA ASN A 211 13.28 -0.69 5.49
C ASN A 211 14.35 0.43 5.56
N PRO A 212 14.87 0.90 4.41
CA PRO A 212 15.95 1.87 4.35
C PRO A 212 15.66 3.17 5.11
N GLN A 213 14.40 3.59 5.20
CA GLN A 213 13.98 4.76 5.95
C GLN A 213 14.23 4.68 7.46
N ALA A 214 14.43 3.48 8.02
CA ALA A 214 14.85 3.31 9.40
C ALA A 214 16.31 3.72 9.65
N PHE A 215 17.14 3.74 8.60
CA PHE A 215 18.58 3.96 8.68
C PHE A 215 19.07 5.21 7.92
N SER A 216 18.34 5.62 6.88
CA SER A 216 18.64 6.81 6.07
C SER A 216 17.65 7.93 6.35
N SER A 217 18.16 9.11 6.73
CA SER A 217 17.35 10.31 6.97
C SER A 217 16.80 10.89 5.66
N THR A 218 17.55 10.83 4.56
CA THR A 218 17.06 11.31 3.25
C THR A 218 15.92 10.45 2.75
N VAL A 219 16.04 9.12 2.82
CA VAL A 219 14.93 8.22 2.43
C VAL A 219 13.72 8.44 3.34
N TRP A 220 13.92 8.60 4.65
CA TRP A 220 12.83 8.96 5.56
C TRP A 220 12.14 10.26 5.16
N ASN A 221 12.90 11.32 4.88
CA ASN A 221 12.35 12.61 4.47
C ASN A 221 11.50 12.48 3.21
N VAL A 222 12.04 11.87 2.15
CA VAL A 222 11.35 11.67 0.88
C VAL A 222 10.06 10.86 1.05
N LEU A 223 10.10 9.73 1.77
CA LEU A 223 8.91 8.91 1.99
C LEU A 223 7.86 9.60 2.86
N SER A 224 8.28 10.33 3.90
CA SER A 224 7.37 11.08 4.78
C SER A 224 6.63 12.21 4.06
N ILE A 225 7.23 12.77 3.00
CA ILE A 225 6.60 13.75 2.12
C ILE A 225 5.68 13.05 1.10
N LEU A 226 6.14 11.98 0.46
CA LEU A 226 5.37 11.26 -0.58
C LEU A 226 4.11 10.57 -0.04
N GLN A 227 4.11 10.10 1.22
CA GLN A 227 2.91 9.46 1.80
C GLN A 227 1.70 10.42 1.81
N GLU A 228 1.94 11.73 1.99
CA GLU A 228 0.89 12.75 1.96
C GLU A 228 0.31 12.95 0.55
N GLN A 229 1.11 12.73 -0.50
CA GLN A 229 0.62 12.76 -1.89
C GLN A 229 -0.27 11.55 -2.20
N PHE A 230 0.07 10.37 -1.67
CA PHE A 230 -0.67 9.15 -1.95
C PHE A 230 -1.92 8.98 -1.07
N GLY A 231 -1.95 9.61 0.11
CA GLY A 231 -2.98 9.30 1.11
C GLY A 231 -2.91 7.83 1.56
N SER A 232 -1.71 7.28 1.54
CA SER A 232 -1.38 5.89 1.86
C SER A 232 0.10 5.84 2.26
N MET A 233 0.49 4.85 3.07
CA MET A 233 1.88 4.68 3.47
C MET A 233 2.80 4.63 2.24
N ALA A 234 3.92 5.34 2.31
CA ALA A 234 5.01 5.22 1.35
C ALA A 234 6.14 4.41 2.00
N GLY A 235 6.37 3.21 1.49
CA GLY A 235 7.47 2.33 1.87
C GLY A 235 8.58 2.33 0.81
N ALA A 236 9.70 1.68 1.12
CA ALA A 236 10.72 1.40 0.12
C ALA A 236 11.53 0.14 0.41
N ASN A 237 12.13 -0.43 -0.64
CA ASN A 237 13.22 -1.39 -0.52
C ASN A 237 14.41 -0.95 -1.38
N ILE A 238 15.63 -1.22 -0.91
CA ILE A 238 16.85 -1.06 -1.72
C ILE A 238 17.28 -2.42 -2.25
N TYR A 239 17.67 -2.45 -3.52
CA TYR A 239 18.16 -3.66 -4.18
C TYR A 239 19.54 -3.40 -4.79
N LEU A 240 20.56 -4.09 -4.28
CA LEU A 240 21.92 -4.09 -4.79
C LEU A 240 22.21 -5.43 -5.45
N THR A 241 22.52 -5.45 -6.75
CA THR A 241 22.71 -6.68 -7.54
C THR A 241 24.06 -6.64 -8.25
N PRO A 242 24.89 -7.71 -8.13
CA PRO A 242 26.20 -7.76 -8.78
C PRO A 242 26.10 -7.91 -10.30
N PRO A 243 27.17 -7.60 -11.05
CA PRO A 243 27.19 -7.73 -12.50
C PRO A 243 26.86 -9.16 -12.98
N GLY A 244 26.11 -9.27 -14.06
CA GLY A 244 25.79 -10.55 -14.72
C GLY A 244 24.87 -11.50 -13.96
N THR A 245 24.19 -11.03 -12.90
CA THR A 245 23.33 -11.87 -12.07
C THR A 245 21.88 -11.38 -12.00
N GLN A 246 21.00 -12.27 -11.52
CA GLN A 246 19.60 -11.98 -11.21
C GLN A 246 19.31 -12.43 -9.78
N GLY A 247 18.69 -11.57 -8.97
CA GLY A 247 18.38 -11.89 -7.56
C GLY A 247 17.03 -12.58 -7.36
N PHE A 248 16.04 -12.19 -8.16
CA PHE A 248 14.64 -12.53 -7.96
C PHE A 248 14.04 -13.18 -9.21
N ALA A 249 13.14 -14.15 -9.01
CA ALA A 249 12.37 -14.73 -10.09
C ALA A 249 11.32 -13.72 -10.61
N PRO A 250 10.73 -13.95 -11.80
CA PRO A 250 9.56 -13.18 -12.23
C PRO A 250 8.40 -13.29 -11.23
N HIS A 251 7.81 -12.15 -10.88
CA HIS A 251 6.66 -12.05 -9.96
C HIS A 251 5.91 -10.73 -10.18
N TYR A 252 4.71 -10.60 -9.59
CA TYR A 252 4.07 -9.31 -9.38
C TYR A 252 3.87 -9.07 -7.88
N ASP A 253 3.81 -7.80 -7.47
CA ASP A 253 3.56 -7.38 -6.09
C ASP A 253 2.12 -6.88 -5.90
N ASP A 254 1.73 -6.63 -4.63
CA ASP A 254 0.46 -6.07 -4.19
C ASP A 254 0.49 -4.55 -3.95
N ILE A 255 1.51 -3.88 -4.47
CA ILE A 255 1.74 -2.43 -4.31
C ILE A 255 1.94 -1.72 -5.65
N GLU A 256 1.70 -0.42 -5.65
CA GLU A 256 2.07 0.46 -6.75
C GLU A 256 3.56 0.79 -6.66
N ALA A 257 4.34 0.47 -7.69
CA ALA A 257 5.80 0.47 -7.63
C ALA A 257 6.42 1.58 -8.49
N PHE A 258 7.35 2.33 -7.89
CA PHE A 258 8.24 3.27 -8.55
C PHE A 258 9.68 2.82 -8.38
N VAL A 259 10.24 2.19 -9.42
CA VAL A 259 11.65 1.78 -9.49
C VAL A 259 12.49 2.99 -9.89
N VAL A 260 13.36 3.43 -8.98
CA VAL A 260 14.25 4.58 -9.11
C VAL A 260 15.68 4.08 -9.20
N GLN A 261 16.29 4.15 -10.39
CA GLN A 261 17.63 3.62 -10.62
C GLN A 261 18.68 4.60 -10.09
N LEU A 262 19.49 4.16 -9.11
CA LEU A 262 20.44 5.00 -8.37
C LEU A 262 21.87 4.87 -8.88
N GLU A 263 22.32 3.64 -9.13
CA GLU A 263 23.67 3.36 -9.62
C GLU A 263 23.67 2.27 -10.68
N GLY A 264 24.64 2.34 -11.59
CA GLY A 264 24.90 1.31 -12.59
C GLY A 264 23.72 1.07 -13.55
N LYS A 265 23.55 -0.17 -14.00
CA LYS A 265 22.58 -0.52 -15.05
C LYS A 265 21.84 -1.80 -14.74
N LYS A 266 20.54 -1.85 -15.04
CA LYS A 266 19.74 -3.07 -14.89
C LYS A 266 18.81 -3.29 -16.07
N HIS A 267 18.84 -4.49 -16.62
CA HIS A 267 17.91 -4.92 -17.65
C HIS A 267 16.59 -5.34 -17.00
N TRP A 268 15.51 -4.64 -17.32
CA TRP A 268 14.16 -4.83 -16.80
C TRP A 268 13.22 -5.32 -17.89
N ARG A 269 12.36 -6.27 -17.51
CA ARG A 269 11.25 -6.77 -18.32
C ARG A 269 9.97 -6.70 -17.51
N VAL A 270 8.94 -6.06 -18.05
CA VAL A 270 7.61 -5.91 -17.46
C VAL A 270 6.59 -6.53 -18.40
N TYR A 271 5.60 -7.21 -17.84
CA TYR A 271 4.59 -7.99 -18.55
C TYR A 271 3.19 -7.59 -18.07
N ASN A 272 2.19 -7.73 -18.94
CA ASN A 272 0.79 -7.59 -18.53
C ASN A 272 0.41 -8.66 -17.49
N PRO A 273 -0.58 -8.39 -16.63
CA PRO A 273 -1.35 -9.43 -15.96
C PRO A 273 -1.79 -10.52 -16.95
N ARG A 274 -1.67 -11.79 -16.60
CA ARG A 274 -1.90 -12.91 -17.53
C ARG A 274 -3.38 -13.22 -17.70
N THR A 275 -4.16 -12.89 -16.67
CA THR A 275 -5.62 -13.05 -16.60
C THR A 275 -6.24 -11.83 -15.95
N ASP A 276 -7.55 -11.64 -16.13
CA ASP A 276 -8.29 -10.55 -15.50
C ASP A 276 -8.21 -10.62 -13.95
N ASP A 277 -8.10 -11.82 -13.37
CA ASP A 277 -7.95 -12.03 -11.93
C ASP A 277 -6.61 -11.52 -11.36
N GLU A 278 -5.61 -11.32 -12.23
CA GLU A 278 -4.29 -10.78 -11.88
C GLU A 278 -4.21 -9.26 -12.07
N VAL A 279 -5.27 -8.61 -12.55
CA VAL A 279 -5.32 -7.14 -12.67
C VAL A 279 -5.62 -6.55 -11.30
N LEU A 280 -4.73 -5.69 -10.81
CA LEU A 280 -4.82 -5.03 -9.51
C LEU A 280 -5.04 -6.03 -8.34
N PRO A 281 -4.18 -7.06 -8.19
CA PRO A 281 -4.39 -8.14 -7.24
C PRO A 281 -4.30 -7.64 -5.81
N VAL A 282 -4.98 -8.35 -4.91
CA VAL A 282 -4.98 -8.04 -3.48
C VAL A 282 -3.71 -8.51 -2.79
N LEU A 283 -3.02 -9.53 -3.34
CA LEU A 283 -1.86 -10.19 -2.75
C LEU A 283 -0.77 -10.42 -3.81
N SER A 284 0.49 -10.40 -3.41
CA SER A 284 1.63 -10.69 -4.29
C SER A 284 1.60 -12.11 -4.85
N SER A 285 2.22 -12.29 -6.01
CA SER A 285 2.26 -13.59 -6.68
C SER A 285 3.26 -14.55 -6.02
N PRO A 286 3.14 -15.87 -6.28
CA PRO A 286 4.30 -16.76 -6.16
C PRO A 286 5.36 -16.41 -7.21
N ASN A 287 6.56 -16.98 -7.07
CA ASN A 287 7.59 -16.91 -8.11
C ASN A 287 7.14 -17.70 -9.36
N PHE A 288 7.19 -17.07 -10.53
CA PHE A 288 6.87 -17.69 -11.82
C PHE A 288 8.10 -18.27 -12.53
N ASN A 289 7.87 -19.23 -13.43
CA ASN A 289 8.88 -19.66 -14.39
C ASN A 289 8.79 -18.83 -15.68
N GLN A 290 9.87 -18.78 -16.45
CA GLN A 290 9.91 -18.07 -17.74
C GLN A 290 8.84 -18.56 -18.73
N ALA A 291 8.46 -19.84 -18.65
CA ALA A 291 7.41 -20.41 -19.50
C ALA A 291 6.00 -19.87 -19.18
N ASP A 292 5.81 -19.27 -18.00
CA ASP A 292 4.49 -18.93 -17.46
C ASP A 292 4.11 -17.44 -17.63
N ILE A 293 5.00 -16.59 -18.16
CA ILE A 293 4.87 -15.12 -18.11
C ILE A 293 4.70 -14.43 -19.47
N GLY A 294 4.83 -15.16 -20.57
CA GLY A 294 4.60 -14.62 -21.92
C GLY A 294 5.69 -13.67 -22.42
N ARG A 295 5.31 -12.67 -23.25
CA ARG A 295 6.23 -11.68 -23.82
C ARG A 295 6.17 -10.37 -23.03
N PRO A 296 7.32 -9.70 -22.79
CA PRO A 296 7.31 -8.43 -22.10
C PRO A 296 6.60 -7.37 -22.95
N ILE A 297 5.87 -6.48 -22.28
CA ILE A 297 5.29 -5.27 -22.88
C ILE A 297 6.26 -4.09 -22.82
N LEU A 298 7.26 -4.17 -21.94
CA LEU A 298 8.34 -3.20 -21.79
C LEU A 298 9.61 -3.97 -21.44
N GLU A 299 10.66 -3.75 -22.21
CA GLU A 299 11.99 -4.34 -22.04
C GLU A 299 13.02 -3.23 -22.23
N VAL A 300 13.79 -2.91 -21.18
CA VAL A 300 14.67 -1.74 -21.16
C VAL A 300 15.88 -1.98 -20.25
N VAL A 301 17.01 -1.34 -20.54
CA VAL A 301 18.10 -1.18 -19.59
C VAL A 301 17.93 0.17 -18.89
N LEU A 302 17.60 0.16 -17.60
CA LEU A 302 17.59 1.37 -16.79
C LEU A 302 19.03 1.76 -16.45
N GLU A 303 19.32 3.05 -16.55
CA GLU A 303 20.57 3.66 -16.09
C GLU A 303 20.29 4.62 -14.93
N ALA A 304 21.33 4.99 -14.17
CA ALA A 304 21.18 5.93 -13.06
C ALA A 304 20.42 7.20 -13.50
N GLY A 305 19.43 7.61 -12.69
CA GLY A 305 18.54 8.72 -13.00
C GLY A 305 17.21 8.34 -13.66
N ASP A 306 17.07 7.11 -14.16
CA ASP A 306 15.83 6.67 -14.79
C ASP A 306 14.76 6.24 -13.76
N LEU A 307 13.49 6.39 -14.14
CA LEU A 307 12.32 5.94 -13.39
C LEU A 307 11.51 4.93 -14.22
N LEU A 308 11.09 3.85 -13.57
CA LEU A 308 10.08 2.92 -14.09
C LEU A 308 8.94 2.80 -13.09
N TYR A 309 7.72 3.13 -13.51
CA TYR A 309 6.50 2.86 -12.74
C TYR A 309 5.72 1.71 -13.36
N PHE A 310 5.11 0.87 -12.52
CA PHE A 310 4.08 -0.09 -12.93
C PHE A 310 3.07 -0.35 -11.82
N PRO A 311 1.79 -0.60 -12.17
CA PRO A 311 0.77 -0.99 -11.20
C PRO A 311 1.02 -2.37 -10.58
N ARG A 312 0.41 -2.62 -9.41
CA ARG A 312 0.32 -3.97 -8.84
C ARG A 312 -0.32 -4.95 -9.84
N GLY A 313 0.19 -6.18 -9.88
CA GLY A 313 -0.22 -7.21 -10.85
C GLY A 313 0.59 -7.27 -12.14
N PHE A 314 1.38 -6.25 -12.47
CA PHE A 314 2.31 -6.32 -13.59
C PHE A 314 3.51 -7.19 -13.20
N ILE A 315 3.63 -8.34 -13.87
CA ILE A 315 4.77 -9.23 -13.65
C ILE A 315 6.02 -8.49 -14.10
N HIS A 316 7.10 -8.61 -13.33
CA HIS A 316 8.38 -8.00 -13.66
C HIS A 316 9.55 -8.89 -13.26
N GLN A 317 10.68 -8.68 -13.92
CA GLN A 317 11.96 -9.25 -13.55
C GLN A 317 13.10 -8.31 -13.97
N GLY A 318 14.20 -8.34 -13.24
CA GLY A 318 15.38 -7.55 -13.55
C GLY A 318 16.69 -8.29 -13.30
N ASP A 319 17.59 -8.24 -14.28
CA ASP A 319 18.93 -8.83 -14.26
C ASP A 319 20.00 -7.76 -14.56
N CYS A 320 21.19 -7.90 -13.97
CA CYS A 320 22.31 -7.01 -14.27
C CYS A 320 23.04 -7.46 -15.53
N LEU A 321 23.48 -6.47 -16.32
CA LEU A 321 24.39 -6.71 -17.43
C LEU A 321 25.76 -7.21 -16.90
N PRO A 322 26.57 -7.90 -17.72
CA PRO A 322 27.85 -8.47 -17.28
C PRO A 322 28.89 -7.46 -16.78
N ASP A 323 28.78 -6.20 -17.19
CA ASP A 323 29.79 -5.15 -17.01
C ASP A 323 29.45 -4.12 -15.92
N ALA A 324 28.25 -4.15 -15.36
CA ALA A 324 27.79 -3.17 -14.38
C ALA A 324 26.96 -3.80 -13.26
N HIS A 325 27.17 -3.35 -12.02
CA HIS A 325 26.22 -3.62 -10.95
C HIS A 325 24.96 -2.77 -11.12
N SER A 326 23.97 -3.00 -10.27
CA SER A 326 22.82 -2.10 -10.14
C SER A 326 22.49 -1.86 -8.68
N LEU A 327 22.22 -0.59 -8.37
CA LEU A 327 21.52 -0.17 -7.17
C LEU A 327 20.23 0.54 -7.59
N HIS A 328 19.09 0.13 -7.05
CA HIS A 328 17.84 0.90 -7.17
C HIS A 328 17.09 0.90 -5.85
N ILE A 329 16.26 1.92 -5.68
CA ILE A 329 15.23 1.98 -4.65
C ILE A 329 13.88 1.77 -5.33
N THR A 330 13.07 0.86 -4.80
CA THR A 330 11.65 0.78 -5.17
C THR A 330 10.86 1.50 -4.11
N ILE A 331 10.25 2.64 -4.47
CA ILE A 331 9.27 3.32 -3.63
C ILE A 331 7.91 2.69 -3.90
N SER A 332 7.21 2.28 -2.85
CA SER A 332 5.96 1.54 -2.93
C SER A 332 4.85 2.19 -2.12
N SER A 333 3.61 2.16 -2.62
CA SER A 333 2.44 2.64 -1.87
C SER A 333 1.17 1.86 -2.27
N TYR A 334 0.03 2.24 -1.68
CA TYR A 334 -1.31 1.76 -2.04
C TYR A 334 -1.63 0.29 -1.68
N GLN A 335 -0.84 -0.33 -0.80
CA GLN A 335 -1.18 -1.64 -0.24
C GLN A 335 -2.51 -1.56 0.52
N LYS A 336 -3.44 -2.50 0.27
CA LYS A 336 -4.76 -2.58 0.93
C LYS A 336 -5.54 -1.25 0.93
N ASN A 337 -5.44 -0.49 -0.16
CA ASN A 337 -6.09 0.81 -0.33
C ASN A 337 -7.15 0.83 -1.43
N SER A 338 -7.91 -0.26 -1.59
CA SER A 338 -8.94 -0.40 -2.61
C SER A 338 -10.35 -0.03 -2.11
N TRP A 339 -11.30 0.13 -3.05
CA TRP A 339 -12.73 0.20 -2.73
C TRP A 339 -13.22 -1.03 -1.93
N GLY A 340 -12.66 -2.21 -2.19
CA GLY A 340 -12.98 -3.41 -1.44
C GLY A 340 -12.55 -3.31 0.03
N ASP A 341 -11.39 -2.71 0.30
CA ASP A 341 -10.90 -2.48 1.67
C ASP A 341 -11.78 -1.47 2.42
N LEU A 342 -12.25 -0.42 1.76
CA LEU A 342 -13.22 0.50 2.35
C LEU A 342 -14.57 -0.21 2.61
N LEU A 343 -15.07 -1.01 1.66
CA LEU A 343 -16.31 -1.77 1.84
C LEU A 343 -16.23 -2.81 2.96
N GLN A 344 -15.04 -3.34 3.26
CA GLN A 344 -14.81 -4.19 4.44
C GLN A 344 -15.04 -3.45 5.77
N LYS A 345 -14.98 -2.11 5.79
CA LYS A 345 -15.36 -1.29 6.95
C LYS A 345 -16.84 -0.87 6.88
N VAL A 346 -17.31 -0.45 5.70
CA VAL A 346 -18.68 0.06 5.52
C VAL A 346 -19.74 -1.02 5.72
N VAL A 347 -19.57 -2.20 5.11
CA VAL A 347 -20.63 -3.22 5.08
C VAL A 347 -20.94 -3.81 6.47
N PRO A 348 -19.95 -4.19 7.30
CA PRO A 348 -20.23 -4.66 8.65
C PRO A 348 -20.93 -3.61 9.51
N ALA A 349 -20.42 -2.37 9.50
CA ALA A 349 -21.01 -1.27 10.27
C ALA A 349 -22.44 -0.95 9.82
N ALA A 350 -22.70 -0.94 8.50
CA ALA A 350 -24.05 -0.75 7.97
C ALA A 350 -25.01 -1.86 8.41
N LEU A 351 -24.52 -3.10 8.53
CA LEU A 351 -25.34 -4.24 8.95
C LEU A 351 -25.69 -4.15 10.43
N GLU A 352 -24.76 -3.74 11.28
CA GLU A 352 -24.99 -3.49 12.70
C GLU A 352 -26.07 -2.42 12.90
N ILE A 353 -25.92 -1.25 12.26
CA ILE A 353 -26.91 -0.16 12.31
C ILE A 353 -28.28 -0.64 11.80
N ALA A 354 -28.32 -1.33 10.65
CA ALA A 354 -29.57 -1.85 10.09
C ALA A 354 -30.26 -2.84 11.05
N MET A 355 -29.50 -3.69 11.75
CA MET A 355 -30.03 -4.62 12.75
C MET A 355 -30.55 -3.92 13.99
N GLU A 356 -30.08 -2.72 14.34
CA GLU A 356 -30.61 -1.93 15.46
C GLU A 356 -31.89 -1.17 15.05
N GLU A 357 -31.92 -0.61 13.85
CA GLU A 357 -32.98 0.31 13.44
C GLU A 357 -34.15 -0.37 12.70
N ASP A 358 -33.90 -1.48 11.99
CA ASP A 358 -34.87 -2.06 11.08
C ASP A 358 -35.21 -3.53 11.40
N VAL A 359 -36.47 -3.75 11.75
CA VAL A 359 -36.99 -5.09 12.07
C VAL A 359 -36.84 -6.08 10.92
N GLU A 360 -36.80 -5.63 9.66
CA GLU A 360 -36.62 -6.51 8.52
C GLU A 360 -35.28 -7.26 8.52
N PHE A 361 -34.23 -6.65 9.09
CA PHE A 361 -32.92 -7.28 9.29
C PHE A 361 -32.88 -8.17 10.54
N ARG A 362 -33.80 -7.97 11.48
CA ARG A 362 -33.96 -8.80 12.71
C ARG A 362 -34.90 -9.99 12.55
N GLN A 363 -35.69 -10.05 11.48
CA GLN A 363 -36.60 -11.16 11.22
C GLN A 363 -35.81 -12.49 11.13
N GLY A 364 -36.29 -13.50 11.85
CA GLY A 364 -35.70 -14.83 11.82
C GLY A 364 -35.75 -15.45 10.42
N LEU A 365 -34.74 -16.25 10.08
CA LEU A 365 -34.73 -17.03 8.86
C LEU A 365 -35.90 -18.04 8.82
N PRO A 366 -36.38 -18.45 7.63
CA PRO A 366 -37.34 -19.55 7.53
C PRO A 366 -36.80 -20.80 8.22
N VAL A 367 -37.59 -21.42 9.10
CA VAL A 367 -37.13 -22.52 9.99
C VAL A 367 -36.55 -23.71 9.21
N ASP A 368 -37.04 -23.94 7.99
CA ASP A 368 -36.66 -25.07 7.13
C ASP A 368 -35.60 -24.70 6.07
N TYR A 369 -34.96 -23.52 6.15
CA TYR A 369 -34.05 -23.04 5.10
C TYR A 369 -32.90 -24.00 4.76
N LEU A 370 -32.41 -24.77 5.74
CA LEU A 370 -31.37 -25.78 5.56
C LEU A 370 -31.76 -26.94 4.61
N THR A 371 -33.06 -27.10 4.34
CA THR A 371 -33.57 -28.16 3.44
C THR A 371 -33.47 -27.78 1.96
N TYR A 372 -33.32 -26.48 1.63
CA TYR A 372 -33.26 -25.96 0.25
C TYR A 372 -32.13 -24.93 -0.02
N MET A 373 -31.41 -24.46 1.01
CA MET A 373 -30.22 -23.61 0.89
C MET A 373 -28.93 -24.38 1.21
N GLY A 374 -27.77 -23.79 0.88
CA GLY A 374 -26.45 -24.40 1.08
C GLY A 374 -25.97 -25.29 -0.07
N VAL A 375 -24.69 -25.69 -0.03
CA VAL A 375 -24.00 -26.42 -1.12
C VAL A 375 -24.72 -27.74 -1.47
N GLN A 376 -25.18 -28.50 -0.47
CA GLN A 376 -25.90 -29.76 -0.69
C GLN A 376 -27.23 -29.61 -1.48
N ASN A 377 -27.75 -28.38 -1.57
CA ASN A 377 -29.01 -28.04 -2.22
C ASN A 377 -28.80 -27.09 -3.42
N SER A 378 -27.57 -26.88 -3.91
CA SER A 378 -27.27 -25.88 -4.94
C SER A 378 -28.04 -26.08 -6.25
N ASP A 379 -28.28 -27.35 -6.59
CA ASP A 379 -28.88 -27.77 -7.86
C ASP A 379 -30.38 -28.14 -7.71
N LYS A 380 -30.94 -27.99 -6.50
CA LYS A 380 -32.36 -28.25 -6.28
C LYS A 380 -33.20 -27.15 -6.92
N ASP A 381 -34.13 -27.57 -7.75
CA ASP A 381 -35.17 -26.70 -8.31
C ASP A 381 -36.30 -26.55 -7.28
N ASP A 382 -36.13 -25.62 -6.35
CA ASP A 382 -37.08 -25.32 -5.28
C ASP A 382 -37.47 -23.83 -5.35
N PRO A 383 -38.77 -23.49 -5.53
CA PRO A 383 -39.19 -22.09 -5.64
C PRO A 383 -38.89 -21.27 -4.37
N ARG A 384 -38.71 -21.91 -3.20
CA ARG A 384 -38.29 -21.23 -1.96
C ARG A 384 -36.87 -20.70 -2.06
N ARG A 385 -35.98 -21.37 -2.79
CA ARG A 385 -34.60 -20.93 -3.03
C ARG A 385 -34.59 -19.60 -3.80
N THR A 386 -35.40 -19.49 -4.84
CA THR A 386 -35.57 -18.23 -5.59
C THR A 386 -36.09 -17.11 -4.69
N LYS A 387 -37.12 -17.37 -3.88
CA LYS A 387 -37.65 -16.39 -2.92
C LYS A 387 -36.61 -15.97 -1.88
N PHE A 388 -35.79 -16.90 -1.40
CA PHE A 388 -34.72 -16.63 -0.45
C PHE A 388 -33.67 -15.69 -1.05
N PHE A 389 -33.23 -15.94 -2.30
CA PHE A 389 -32.30 -15.03 -2.99
C PHE A 389 -32.91 -13.65 -3.23
N SER A 390 -34.18 -13.56 -3.64
CA SER A 390 -34.87 -12.27 -3.77
C SER A 390 -34.94 -11.51 -2.45
N ARG A 391 -35.14 -12.21 -1.32
CA ARG A 391 -35.12 -11.59 0.01
C ARG A 391 -33.73 -11.04 0.35
N ILE A 392 -32.67 -11.81 0.12
CA ILE A 392 -31.28 -11.35 0.32
C ILE A 392 -30.97 -10.13 -0.56
N GLU A 393 -31.32 -10.15 -1.84
CA GLU A 393 -31.10 -9.02 -2.74
C GLU A 393 -31.84 -7.76 -2.27
N SER A 394 -33.09 -7.89 -1.81
CA SER A 394 -33.86 -6.80 -1.26
C SER A 394 -33.21 -6.20 -0.01
N LEU A 395 -32.71 -7.04 0.91
CA LEU A 395 -32.03 -6.59 2.12
C LEU A 395 -30.69 -5.91 1.81
N ILE A 396 -29.87 -6.47 0.92
CA ILE A 396 -28.62 -5.85 0.46
C ILE A 396 -28.89 -4.49 -0.20
N ARG A 397 -29.95 -4.39 -1.01
CA ARG A 397 -30.36 -3.13 -1.63
C ARG A 397 -30.79 -2.08 -0.60
N LYS A 398 -31.41 -2.52 0.51
CA LYS A 398 -31.83 -1.65 1.62
C LYS A 398 -30.64 -1.25 2.51
N LEU A 399 -29.63 -2.12 2.62
CA LEU A 399 -28.44 -1.92 3.47
C LEU A 399 -27.69 -0.62 3.18
N LYS A 400 -27.66 -0.18 1.92
CA LYS A 400 -27.02 1.08 1.53
C LYS A 400 -27.56 2.32 2.26
N ASN A 401 -28.81 2.28 2.74
CA ASN A 401 -29.43 3.38 3.46
C ASN A 401 -28.88 3.55 4.88
N TYR A 402 -28.17 2.53 5.39
CA TYR A 402 -27.57 2.49 6.72
C TYR A 402 -26.04 2.61 6.64
N ALA A 403 -25.46 2.91 5.47
CA ALA A 403 -24.01 2.90 5.28
C ALA A 403 -23.33 4.09 5.97
N PRO A 404 -22.52 3.89 7.04
CA PRO A 404 -21.86 4.98 7.74
C PRO A 404 -20.51 5.26 7.06
N VAL A 405 -20.56 5.84 5.86
CA VAL A 405 -19.37 6.00 5.01
C VAL A 405 -18.29 6.83 5.69
N ASP A 406 -18.65 7.95 6.32
CA ASP A 406 -17.66 8.82 6.98
C ASP A 406 -16.96 8.12 8.14
N ALA A 407 -17.71 7.42 9.00
CA ALA A 407 -17.12 6.63 10.10
C ALA A 407 -16.20 5.52 9.58
N ALA A 408 -16.57 4.85 8.49
CA ALA A 408 -15.72 3.83 7.86
C ALA A 408 -14.43 4.43 7.27
N VAL A 409 -14.51 5.63 6.70
CA VAL A 409 -13.34 6.38 6.22
C VAL A 409 -12.46 6.80 7.39
N ASP A 410 -13.03 7.21 8.52
CA ASP A 410 -12.26 7.55 9.72
C ASP A 410 -11.55 6.33 10.31
N GLN A 411 -12.20 5.17 10.37
CA GLN A 411 -11.53 3.92 10.78
C GLN A 411 -10.34 3.58 9.86
N LYS A 412 -10.52 3.72 8.54
CA LYS A 412 -9.42 3.54 7.59
C LYS A 412 -8.33 4.60 7.76
N ALA A 413 -8.70 5.82 8.13
CA ALA A 413 -7.74 6.89 8.38
C ALA A 413 -6.95 6.66 9.67
N ARG A 414 -7.55 6.10 10.73
CA ARG A 414 -6.83 5.67 11.95
C ARG A 414 -5.73 4.67 11.61
N GLU A 415 -6.05 3.67 10.80
CA GLU A 415 -5.07 2.69 10.30
C GLU A 415 -3.97 3.38 9.50
N TYR A 416 -4.33 4.25 8.55
CA TYR A 416 -3.35 5.01 7.77
C TYR A 416 -2.42 5.88 8.63
N LEU A 417 -2.93 6.59 9.65
CA LEU A 417 -2.10 7.40 10.55
C LEU A 417 -1.15 6.53 11.38
N HIS A 418 -1.53 5.29 11.71
CA HIS A 418 -0.63 4.34 12.38
C HIS A 418 0.48 3.84 11.44
N ASP A 419 0.17 3.66 10.16
CA ASP A 419 1.12 3.23 9.13
C ASP A 419 2.15 4.31 8.74
N CYS A 420 1.79 5.58 8.93
CA CYS A 420 2.57 6.74 8.50
C CYS A 420 3.96 6.81 9.16
N LEU A 421 4.96 7.24 8.39
CA LEU A 421 6.22 7.71 8.97
C LEU A 421 5.98 9.03 9.72
N PRO A 422 6.72 9.29 10.80
CA PRO A 422 6.72 10.60 11.45
C PRO A 422 7.25 11.66 10.47
N PRO A 423 6.80 12.92 10.56
CA PRO A 423 7.27 13.99 9.68
C PRO A 423 8.74 14.34 9.99
N VAL A 424 9.53 14.62 8.94
CA VAL A 424 10.81 15.31 9.09
C VAL A 424 10.56 16.80 9.25
N LEU A 425 10.96 17.37 10.39
CA LEU A 425 10.79 18.79 10.67
C LEU A 425 11.83 19.62 9.93
N THR A 426 11.41 20.76 9.39
CA THR A 426 12.35 21.79 8.94
C THR A 426 13.02 22.45 10.14
N ALA A 427 14.10 23.19 9.91
CA ALA A 427 14.77 23.94 10.98
C ALA A 427 13.81 24.92 11.70
N GLU A 428 12.92 25.58 10.94
CA GLU A 428 11.92 26.50 11.49
C GLU A 428 10.86 25.75 12.34
N GLU A 429 10.32 24.64 11.83
CA GLU A 429 9.34 23.83 12.55
C GLU A 429 9.94 23.17 13.79
N LEU A 430 11.21 22.74 13.72
CA LEU A 430 11.92 22.22 14.88
C LEU A 430 12.04 23.31 15.95
N ALA A 431 12.55 24.49 15.57
CA ALA A 431 12.79 25.60 16.50
C ALA A 431 11.50 26.13 17.18
N SER A 432 10.35 26.00 16.52
CA SER A 432 9.06 26.53 17.01
C SER A 432 8.09 25.46 17.51
N SER A 433 8.51 24.20 17.62
CA SER A 433 7.72 23.10 18.17
C SER A 433 8.27 22.63 19.50
N VAL A 434 7.52 21.75 20.19
CA VAL A 434 7.96 21.15 21.45
C VAL A 434 9.31 20.44 21.35
N GLN A 435 9.67 19.91 20.19
CA GLN A 435 10.94 19.20 19.98
C GLN A 435 12.16 20.14 20.05
N GLY A 436 12.00 21.41 19.70
CA GLY A 436 13.05 22.42 19.80
C GLY A 436 12.91 23.35 21.02
N ALA A 437 12.01 23.04 21.95
CA ALA A 437 11.78 23.86 23.14
C ALA A 437 13.09 24.01 23.95
N PRO A 438 13.39 25.22 24.47
CA PRO A 438 14.69 25.52 25.09
C PRO A 438 14.89 24.88 26.47
N ALA A 439 13.81 24.32 27.05
CA ALA A 439 13.79 23.73 28.37
C ALA A 439 14.89 22.66 28.52
N ARG A 440 15.81 22.87 29.47
CA ARG A 440 16.98 21.99 29.66
C ARG A 440 17.43 21.95 31.10
N TRP A 441 18.29 20.97 31.39
CA TRP A 441 19.03 20.90 32.64
C TRP A 441 20.39 21.59 32.49
N GLU A 442 20.64 22.64 33.26
CA GLU A 442 21.88 23.41 33.21
C GLU A 442 22.35 23.75 34.63
N CYS A 443 23.62 23.50 34.92
CA CYS A 443 24.25 23.83 36.22
C CYS A 443 23.47 23.34 37.47
N GLY A 444 22.81 22.18 37.38
CA GLY A 444 22.07 21.60 38.51
C GLY A 444 20.64 22.13 38.70
N GLN A 445 20.13 22.90 37.74
CA GLN A 445 18.78 23.46 37.77
C GLN A 445 18.09 23.22 36.42
N VAL A 446 16.75 23.23 36.43
CA VAL A 446 15.98 23.28 35.18
C VAL A 446 15.84 24.75 34.77
N VAL A 447 16.25 25.07 33.54
CA VAL A 447 16.21 26.41 32.95
C VAL A 447 15.28 26.41 31.73
N ASP A 448 14.76 27.59 31.39
CA ASP A 448 13.87 27.82 30.25
C ASP A 448 12.61 26.92 30.26
N VAL A 449 12.13 26.61 31.46
CA VAL A 449 10.87 25.88 31.68
C VAL A 449 9.71 26.86 31.69
N GLY A 450 8.63 26.49 31.00
CA GLY A 450 7.34 27.16 31.14
C GLY A 450 7.17 28.36 30.24
N THR A 451 7.75 28.34 29.04
CA THR A 451 7.39 29.31 28.01
C THR A 451 5.92 29.12 27.62
N ARG A 452 5.11 30.17 27.80
CA ARG A 452 3.65 30.04 27.86
C ARG A 452 3.00 30.45 26.56
N ILE A 453 2.19 29.54 26.03
CA ILE A 453 1.18 29.88 25.05
C ILE A 453 0.16 30.80 25.74
N ASN A 454 -0.24 31.87 25.06
CA ASN A 454 -1.27 32.78 25.52
C ASN A 454 -2.27 33.05 24.38
N THR A 455 -3.29 33.86 24.64
CA THR A 455 -4.35 34.12 23.66
C THR A 455 -3.86 34.91 22.45
N GLN A 456 -2.68 35.55 22.49
CA GLN A 456 -2.07 36.26 21.35
C GLN A 456 -1.12 35.36 20.54
N THR A 457 -0.65 34.25 21.11
CA THR A 457 0.23 33.29 20.43
C THR A 457 -0.43 32.82 19.13
N GLN A 458 0.34 32.82 18.05
CA GLN A 458 -0.08 32.30 16.76
C GLN A 458 0.42 30.88 16.59
N VAL A 459 -0.49 29.97 16.22
CA VAL A 459 -0.23 28.54 16.06
C VAL A 459 -0.75 28.02 14.72
N ARG A 460 -0.14 26.96 14.19
CA ARG A 460 -0.72 26.15 13.11
C ARG A 460 -0.43 24.68 13.34
N LEU A 461 -1.19 23.79 12.69
CA LEU A 461 -0.80 22.38 12.60
C LEU A 461 0.59 22.27 11.99
N LEU A 462 1.39 21.34 12.53
CA LEU A 462 2.74 21.06 12.07
C LEU A 462 2.75 20.67 10.58
N ARG A 463 1.85 19.76 10.18
CA ARG A 463 1.63 19.31 8.80
C ARG A 463 0.14 19.07 8.56
N ALA A 464 -0.31 19.17 7.32
CA ALA A 464 -1.72 18.91 6.98
C ALA A 464 -2.13 17.46 7.24
N GLY A 465 -1.19 16.52 7.11
CA GLY A 465 -1.40 15.09 7.29
C GLY A 465 -0.97 14.53 8.65
N CYS A 466 -0.49 15.36 9.60
CA CYS A 466 0.05 14.81 10.85
C CYS A 466 -0.98 14.47 11.92
N ALA A 467 -2.22 14.95 11.79
CA ALA A 467 -3.30 14.69 12.74
C ALA A 467 -4.67 14.65 12.06
N ARG A 468 -5.61 13.88 12.63
CA ARG A 468 -6.97 13.74 12.12
C ARG A 468 -7.95 13.39 13.24
N LEU A 469 -9.12 14.03 13.23
CA LEU A 469 -10.26 13.65 14.07
C LEU A 469 -10.91 12.37 13.52
N CYS A 470 -11.17 11.42 14.39
CA CYS A 470 -11.81 10.16 14.06
C CYS A 470 -12.81 9.77 15.16
N SER A 471 -14.00 9.33 14.75
CA SER A 471 -15.00 8.79 15.68
C SER A 471 -14.97 7.26 15.69
N ASP A 472 -15.16 6.64 16.85
CA ASP A 472 -15.48 5.22 16.99
C ASP A 472 -16.96 4.95 17.34
N GLY A 473 -17.79 5.98 17.31
CA GLY A 473 -19.21 5.90 17.65
C GLY A 473 -19.52 6.23 19.11
N GLU A 474 -18.53 6.18 20.01
CA GLU A 474 -18.68 6.54 21.42
C GLU A 474 -17.98 7.85 21.74
N ALA A 475 -16.76 8.03 21.22
CA ALA A 475 -15.95 9.22 21.45
C ALA A 475 -15.28 9.72 20.17
N VAL A 476 -14.85 10.99 20.21
CA VAL A 476 -14.03 11.58 19.16
C VAL A 476 -12.58 11.55 19.61
N HIS A 477 -11.71 10.98 18.79
CA HIS A 477 -10.28 10.89 19.04
C HIS A 477 -9.50 11.75 18.05
N LEU A 478 -8.45 12.41 18.53
CA LEU A 478 -7.43 13.00 17.66
C LEU A 478 -6.30 12.01 17.51
N CYS A 479 -6.22 11.38 16.34
CA CYS A 479 -5.10 10.52 15.94
C CYS A 479 -3.98 11.37 15.34
N TYR A 480 -2.72 11.01 15.57
CA TYR A 480 -1.56 11.78 15.09
C TYR A 480 -0.33 10.89 14.81
N THR A 481 0.63 11.44 14.07
CA THR A 481 1.78 10.71 13.50
C THR A 481 3.14 11.13 14.06
N THR A 482 3.21 12.21 14.82
CA THR A 482 4.46 12.85 15.26
C THR A 482 5.30 11.98 16.19
N ASP A 483 4.65 11.07 16.92
CA ASP A 483 5.28 10.08 17.81
C ASP A 483 5.41 8.69 17.18
N ASN A 484 5.17 8.56 15.86
CA ASN A 484 5.36 7.29 15.18
C ASN A 484 6.86 6.96 15.07
N SER A 485 7.16 5.67 14.99
CA SER A 485 8.50 5.18 14.70
C SER A 485 8.78 5.19 13.19
N ARG A 486 10.05 5.33 12.80
CA ARG A 486 10.52 5.11 11.41
C ARG A 486 10.43 3.63 10.98
N VAL A 487 10.31 2.72 11.95
CA VAL A 487 10.04 1.29 11.76
C VAL A 487 8.53 1.07 11.85
N TYR A 488 7.96 0.51 10.78
CA TYR A 488 6.54 0.22 10.64
C TYR A 488 5.99 -0.54 11.85
N HIS A 489 4.92 -0.01 12.46
CA HIS A 489 4.20 -0.58 13.60
C HIS A 489 5.07 -0.99 14.80
N LYS A 490 6.26 -0.40 14.96
CA LYS A 490 7.06 -0.59 16.17
C LYS A 490 6.34 -0.03 17.42
N GLU A 491 5.54 1.01 17.21
CA GLU A 491 4.77 1.70 18.23
C GLU A 491 3.28 1.41 18.05
N GLU A 492 2.53 1.42 19.15
CA GLU A 492 1.07 1.41 19.12
C GLU A 492 0.48 2.69 18.51
N PRO A 493 -0.75 2.66 17.96
CA PRO A 493 -1.43 3.84 17.44
C PRO A 493 -1.48 4.98 18.45
N LYS A 494 -1.17 6.20 17.99
CA LYS A 494 -1.13 7.40 18.86
C LYS A 494 -2.42 8.21 18.70
N SER A 495 -3.19 8.30 19.79
CA SER A 495 -4.40 9.12 19.85
C SER A 495 -4.74 9.53 21.27
N PHE A 496 -5.58 10.54 21.41
CA PHE A 496 -6.25 10.86 22.67
C PHE A 496 -7.67 11.34 22.41
N GLU A 497 -8.54 11.19 23.40
CA GLU A 497 -9.94 11.63 23.34
C GLU A 497 -10.02 13.16 23.35
N ILE A 498 -10.87 13.70 22.47
CA ILE A 498 -11.22 15.12 22.40
C ILE A 498 -12.60 15.27 23.01
N LYS A 499 -12.68 16.14 24.03
CA LYS A 499 -13.96 16.46 24.65
C LYS A 499 -14.86 17.22 23.66
N PRO A 500 -16.20 17.04 23.71
CA PRO A 500 -17.13 17.70 22.80
C PRO A 500 -16.94 19.22 22.69
N GLU A 501 -16.62 19.90 23.78
CA GLU A 501 -16.37 21.35 23.83
C GLU A 501 -15.11 21.81 23.07
N HIS A 502 -14.21 20.90 22.69
CA HIS A 502 -12.98 21.20 21.96
C HIS A 502 -13.03 20.78 20.49
N THR A 503 -14.03 20.01 20.06
CA THR A 503 -14.12 19.45 18.70
C THR A 503 -14.09 20.55 17.64
N ASP A 504 -14.93 21.58 17.78
CA ASP A 504 -15.01 22.72 16.85
C ASP A 504 -13.67 23.46 16.73
N ALA A 505 -12.88 23.51 17.81
CA ALA A 505 -11.59 24.17 17.81
C ALA A 505 -10.52 23.36 17.08
N ILE A 506 -10.54 22.03 17.21
CA ILE A 506 -9.67 21.14 16.43
C ILE A 506 -10.06 21.20 14.95
N GLU A 507 -11.34 21.16 14.62
CA GLU A 507 -11.81 21.32 13.24
C GLU A 507 -11.39 22.67 12.66
N PHE A 508 -11.59 23.76 13.39
CA PHE A 508 -11.14 25.09 12.99
C PHE A 508 -9.65 25.12 12.67
N LEU A 509 -8.82 24.52 13.54
CA LEU A 509 -7.38 24.45 13.36
C LEU A 509 -6.98 23.60 12.13
N ILE A 510 -7.60 22.43 11.94
CA ILE A 510 -7.38 21.56 10.77
C ILE A 510 -7.74 22.27 9.47
N HIS A 511 -8.89 22.94 9.41
CA HIS A 511 -9.36 23.64 8.22
C HIS A 511 -8.62 24.96 7.94
N SER A 512 -7.97 25.53 8.96
CA SER A 512 -7.19 26.77 8.81
C SER A 512 -5.79 26.53 8.23
N TYR A 513 -5.28 25.30 8.27
CA TYR A 513 -3.99 24.95 7.69
C TYR A 513 -3.91 25.35 6.20
N PRO A 514 -2.81 25.98 5.72
CA PRO A 514 -1.50 26.18 6.37
C PRO A 514 -1.35 27.51 7.14
N LYS A 515 -2.44 28.25 7.37
CA LYS A 515 -2.37 29.57 7.98
C LYS A 515 -2.14 29.44 9.49
N PHE A 516 -1.33 30.35 10.03
CA PHE A 516 -1.30 30.61 11.46
C PHE A 516 -2.61 31.25 11.91
N VAL A 517 -3.11 30.79 13.04
CA VAL A 517 -4.29 31.33 13.73
C VAL A 517 -3.90 31.72 15.14
N THR A 518 -4.50 32.77 15.66
CA THR A 518 -4.28 33.22 17.04
C THR A 518 -5.04 32.30 18.01
N VAL A 519 -4.43 31.85 19.10
CA VAL A 519 -5.08 30.97 20.09
C VAL A 519 -6.38 31.58 20.62
N GLY A 520 -6.43 32.90 20.80
CA GLY A 520 -7.66 33.61 21.18
C GLY A 520 -8.81 33.49 20.18
N SER A 521 -8.58 33.01 18.95
CA SER A 521 -9.63 32.75 17.94
C SER A 521 -10.22 31.35 17.99
N PHE A 522 -9.68 30.45 18.82
CA PHE A 522 -10.24 29.10 18.97
C PHE A 522 -11.70 29.17 19.45
N PRO A 523 -12.63 28.45 18.79
CA PRO A 523 -14.02 28.37 19.21
C PRO A 523 -14.16 27.49 20.46
N CYS A 524 -13.72 28.01 21.61
CA CYS A 524 -13.94 27.43 22.93
C CYS A 524 -14.64 28.46 23.85
N ASP A 525 -15.30 27.97 24.89
CA ASP A 525 -16.15 28.75 25.79
C ASP A 525 -15.37 29.81 26.60
N SER A 526 -14.17 29.48 27.06
CA SER A 526 -13.33 30.38 27.88
C SER A 526 -11.95 30.63 27.27
N ALA A 527 -11.25 31.66 27.73
CA ALA A 527 -9.88 31.93 27.29
C ALA A 527 -8.90 30.88 27.84
N GLU A 528 -9.17 30.39 29.04
CA GLU A 528 -8.43 29.33 29.72
C GLU A 528 -8.48 28.03 28.92
N ASP A 529 -9.65 27.64 28.41
CA ASP A 529 -9.80 26.41 27.60
C ASP A 529 -9.03 26.51 26.27
N ARG A 530 -9.02 27.69 25.63
CA ARG A 530 -8.27 27.93 24.39
C ARG A 530 -6.78 27.72 24.60
N VAL A 531 -6.25 28.29 25.68
CA VAL A 531 -4.83 28.16 26.02
C VAL A 531 -4.50 26.71 26.40
N ALA A 532 -5.31 26.07 27.25
CA ALA A 532 -5.08 24.69 27.66
C ALA A 532 -5.11 23.70 26.48
N LEU A 533 -6.04 23.90 25.53
CA LEU A 533 -6.09 23.10 24.31
C LEU A 533 -4.84 23.30 23.45
N ALA A 534 -4.41 24.55 23.26
CA ALA A 534 -3.20 24.85 22.49
C ALA A 534 -1.93 24.28 23.16
N GLU A 535 -1.80 24.38 24.48
CA GLU A 535 -0.71 23.77 25.25
C GLU A 535 -0.69 22.25 25.06
N LEU A 536 -1.83 21.57 25.21
CA LEU A 536 -1.93 20.12 24.99
C LEU A 536 -1.49 19.72 23.58
N LEU A 537 -1.95 20.43 22.55
CA LEU A 537 -1.57 20.15 21.17
C LEU A 537 -0.08 20.40 20.90
N PHE A 538 0.49 21.44 21.53
CA PHE A 538 1.90 21.77 21.41
C PHE A 538 2.76 20.69 22.07
N GLU A 539 2.42 20.27 23.29
CA GLU A 539 3.10 19.21 24.03
C GLU A 539 3.12 17.87 23.27
N ARG A 540 2.08 17.59 22.47
CA ARG A 540 2.00 16.41 21.58
C ARG A 540 2.71 16.60 20.23
N GLY A 541 3.31 17.77 19.99
CA GLY A 541 3.97 18.11 18.74
C GLY A 541 3.03 18.26 17.54
N ILE A 542 1.72 18.38 17.76
CA ILE A 542 0.70 18.46 16.70
C ILE A 542 0.68 19.86 16.08
N ILE A 543 0.98 20.88 16.89
CA ILE A 543 1.11 22.27 16.45
C ILE A 543 2.52 22.80 16.71
N HIS A 544 2.83 23.91 16.05
CA HIS A 544 3.99 24.74 16.34
C HIS A 544 3.60 26.22 16.27
N THR A 545 4.43 27.09 16.85
CA THR A 545 4.16 28.53 16.97
C THR A 545 4.78 29.34 15.83
N ALA A 546 4.28 30.55 15.60
CA ALA A 546 4.83 31.45 14.57
C ALA A 546 6.24 31.96 14.93
N GLU A 547 6.52 32.09 16.22
CA GLU A 547 7.83 32.41 16.78
C GLU A 547 8.19 31.35 17.83
N PRO A 548 9.47 30.93 17.93
CA PRO A 548 9.91 30.06 19.02
C PRO A 548 9.46 30.59 20.38
N LEU A 549 8.91 29.69 21.20
CA LEU A 549 8.45 30.05 22.54
C LEU A 549 9.63 30.38 23.44
#